data_AF-A0A965PC13-F1
#
_entry.id   AF-A0A965PC13-F1
#
_cell.length_a   1.000
_cell.length_b   1.000
_cell.length_c   1.000
_cell.angle_alpha   90.00
_cell.angle_beta   90.00
_cell.angle_gamma   90.00
#
_symmetry.space_group_name_H-M   'P 1'
#
loop_
_entity.id
_entity.type
_entity.pdbx_description
1 polymer ?
#
loop_
_entity_poly.entity_id
_entity_poly.type
_entity_poly.pdbx_seq_one_letter_code
_entity_poly.pdbx_strand_id
1 'polypeptide(L)'
;MQTARETLRNEQTPIVDESLRLDDPRFFVQMGWAVLNTDTSAVPNRYFLRGEITPLRSYMAKENVYNIREGDLIPGTEERDPTGVMVVYGKYWRRAKHEAERLIDNENNATYKSGLVEVRALREAPQVYAQVDLNALFFPEGLHNVPESNSSLIAYLRQRWMDLQNEMGNIPQQYRPVILDTLQELISAAELADSIQRSRLQFTHSCMKLAPNDEGFKREYDIVDREMLRRTGVPEIHSTEVNIANTLKVVSEKAGGEANGLADAVKALIEQNRLMMEALAQRQADPPAPPPASRKKADSADK
;
A
#
# COMPACT_ATOMS: atom_id res chain seq x y z
N MET A 1 -15.22 -29.27 -45.19
CA MET A 1 -14.05 -29.81 -44.45
C MET A 1 -13.35 -28.62 -43.79
N GLN A 2 -13.66 -28.36 -42.53
CA GLN A 2 -12.93 -27.40 -41.70
C GLN A 2 -11.67 -28.08 -41.17
N THR A 3 -10.53 -27.41 -41.31
CA THR A 3 -9.23 -27.99 -40.94
C THR A 3 -9.00 -27.89 -39.44
N ALA A 4 -8.34 -28.89 -38.86
CA ALA A 4 -8.00 -29.04 -37.44
C ALA A 4 -7.13 -27.91 -36.83
N ARG A 5 -6.86 -26.83 -37.59
CA ARG A 5 -6.16 -25.62 -37.13
C ARG A 5 -7.09 -24.52 -36.62
N GLU A 6 -8.39 -24.58 -36.92
CA GLU A 6 -9.36 -23.59 -36.41
C GLU A 6 -9.98 -23.99 -35.07
N THR A 7 -9.80 -25.24 -34.64
CA THR A 7 -10.36 -25.79 -33.40
C THR A 7 -9.55 -25.50 -32.14
N LEU A 8 -8.36 -24.88 -32.26
CA LEU A 8 -7.44 -24.59 -31.15
C LEU A 8 -7.39 -23.11 -30.73
N ARG A 9 -8.27 -22.26 -31.27
CA ARG A 9 -8.35 -20.83 -30.90
C ARG A 9 -9.45 -20.49 -29.89
N ASN A 10 -10.14 -21.51 -29.38
CA ASN A 10 -11.16 -21.40 -28.34
C ASN A 10 -10.74 -22.15 -27.06
N GLU A 11 -9.47 -22.09 -26.68
CA GLU A 11 -9.17 -22.13 -25.24
C GLU A 11 -9.55 -20.78 -24.66
N GLN A 12 -10.87 -20.54 -24.59
CA GLN A 12 -11.40 -19.64 -23.58
C GLN A 12 -10.86 -20.16 -22.27
N THR A 13 -9.92 -19.44 -21.67
CA THR A 13 -9.67 -19.51 -20.24
C THR A 13 -11.05 -19.61 -19.60
N PRO A 14 -11.39 -20.70 -18.89
CA PRO A 14 -12.70 -20.77 -18.28
C PRO A 14 -12.81 -19.52 -17.44
N ILE A 15 -13.79 -18.67 -17.76
CA ILE A 15 -14.20 -17.60 -16.86
C ILE A 15 -14.78 -18.34 -15.67
N VAL A 16 -13.90 -18.77 -14.76
CA VAL A 16 -14.30 -19.33 -13.49
C VAL A 16 -14.95 -18.16 -12.79
N ASP A 17 -16.27 -18.24 -12.64
CA ASP A 17 -17.05 -17.25 -11.93
C ASP A 17 -16.35 -16.96 -10.60
N GLU A 18 -15.96 -15.70 -10.36
CA GLU A 18 -15.30 -15.28 -9.13
C GLU A 18 -16.17 -15.58 -7.90
N SER A 19 -17.47 -15.84 -8.08
CA SER A 19 -18.38 -16.33 -7.04
C SER A 19 -18.03 -17.75 -6.54
N LEU A 20 -17.31 -18.56 -7.32
CA LEU A 20 -16.96 -19.95 -7.00
C LEU A 20 -15.59 -20.08 -6.30
N ARG A 21 -14.72 -19.07 -6.39
CA ARG A 21 -13.36 -19.07 -5.78
C ARG A 21 -13.36 -18.38 -4.41
N LEU A 22 -14.25 -18.82 -3.52
CA LEU A 22 -14.42 -18.22 -2.19
C LEU A 22 -13.23 -18.51 -1.26
N ASP A 23 -12.59 -19.67 -1.42
CA ASP A 23 -11.50 -20.15 -0.55
C ASP A 23 -10.10 -19.80 -1.03
N ASP A 24 -9.98 -19.34 -2.27
CA ASP A 24 -8.70 -19.03 -2.88
C ASP A 24 -7.99 -17.94 -2.08
N PRO A 25 -6.70 -18.14 -1.76
CA PRO A 25 -5.96 -17.21 -0.94
C PRO A 25 -5.89 -15.85 -1.62
N ARG A 26 -5.98 -14.80 -0.81
CA ARG A 26 -5.75 -13.42 -1.24
C ARG A 26 -4.41 -12.98 -0.69
N PHE A 27 -3.76 -12.02 -1.32
CA PHE A 27 -2.42 -11.59 -0.92
C PHE A 27 -2.45 -10.11 -0.68
N PHE A 28 -1.86 -9.68 0.44
CA PHE A 28 -1.84 -8.29 0.83
C PHE A 28 -0.42 -7.89 1.17
N VAL A 29 -0.14 -6.61 0.99
CA VAL A 29 1.08 -5.95 1.43
C VAL A 29 0.71 -4.61 2.06
N GLN A 30 1.49 -4.19 3.05
CA GLN A 30 1.41 -2.82 3.55
C GLN A 30 2.82 -2.22 3.65
N MET A 31 2.96 -0.97 3.24
CA MET A 31 4.26 -0.29 3.13
C MET A 31 4.42 0.88 4.11
N GLY A 32 3.35 1.27 4.80
CA GLY A 32 3.30 2.45 5.66
C GLY A 32 3.93 2.24 7.04
N TRP A 33 3.64 1.15 7.71
CA TRP A 33 4.01 0.96 9.13
C TRP A 33 5.07 -0.11 9.30
N ALA A 34 5.76 -0.18 10.44
CA ALA A 34 6.59 -1.35 10.75
C ALA A 34 5.75 -2.65 10.80
N VAL A 35 4.62 -2.57 11.51
CA VAL A 35 3.66 -3.67 11.71
C VAL A 35 2.25 -3.09 11.69
N LEU A 36 1.33 -3.76 11.00
CA LEU A 36 -0.10 -3.45 10.99
C LEU A 36 -0.89 -4.63 11.55
N ASN A 37 -1.52 -4.44 12.71
CA ASN A 37 -2.33 -5.50 13.33
C ASN A 37 -3.71 -5.61 12.65
N THR A 38 -4.26 -6.82 12.64
CA THR A 38 -5.61 -7.10 12.18
C THR A 38 -6.38 -7.93 13.21
N ASP A 39 -7.70 -7.85 13.16
CA ASP A 39 -8.62 -8.62 13.98
C ASP A 39 -8.93 -10.01 13.40
N THR A 40 -8.66 -10.24 12.11
CA THR A 40 -9.00 -11.50 11.44
C THR A 40 -7.95 -12.59 11.65
N SER A 41 -8.42 -13.82 11.88
CA SER A 41 -7.54 -15.01 11.92
C SER A 41 -7.20 -15.55 10.53
N ALA A 42 -7.76 -14.95 9.47
CA ALA A 42 -7.41 -15.29 8.09
C ALA A 42 -5.98 -14.87 7.74
N VAL A 43 -5.41 -13.91 8.48
CA VAL A 43 -4.03 -13.46 8.34
C VAL A 43 -3.15 -14.20 9.35
N PRO A 44 -2.05 -14.84 8.92
CA PRO A 44 -1.10 -15.49 9.81
C PRO A 44 -0.62 -14.54 10.91
N ASN A 45 -0.63 -15.01 12.16
CA ASN A 45 -0.26 -14.22 13.35
C ASN A 45 -1.06 -12.92 13.58
N ARG A 46 -2.09 -12.66 12.77
CA ARG A 46 -2.95 -11.47 12.84
C ARG A 46 -2.23 -10.13 12.70
N TYR A 47 -1.13 -10.10 11.94
CA TYR A 47 -0.47 -8.85 11.58
C TYR A 47 0.14 -8.91 10.18
N PHE A 48 0.42 -7.74 9.60
CA PHE A 48 1.18 -7.55 8.37
C PHE A 48 2.49 -6.86 8.69
N LEU A 49 3.62 -7.42 8.23
CA LEU A 49 4.91 -6.73 8.28
C LEU A 49 5.06 -5.80 7.08
N ARG A 50 5.88 -4.77 7.26
CA ARG A 50 6.23 -3.85 6.18
C ARG A 50 6.86 -4.58 5.00
N GLY A 51 6.30 -4.42 3.81
CA GLY A 51 6.82 -5.01 2.57
C GLY A 51 6.63 -6.51 2.42
N GLU A 52 6.10 -7.21 3.44
CA GLU A 52 5.81 -8.63 3.35
C GLU A 52 4.54 -8.88 2.55
N ILE A 53 4.66 -9.71 1.51
CA ILE A 53 3.49 -10.29 0.84
C ILE A 53 2.92 -11.37 1.75
N THR A 54 1.79 -11.04 2.35
CA THR A 54 1.14 -11.86 3.37
C THR A 54 -0.11 -12.53 2.79
N PRO A 55 -0.25 -13.87 2.89
CA PRO A 55 -1.41 -14.56 2.40
C PRO A 55 -2.56 -14.47 3.41
N LEU A 56 -3.75 -14.19 2.93
CA LEU A 56 -5.01 -14.28 3.63
C LEU A 56 -5.73 -15.55 3.20
N ARG A 57 -6.06 -16.42 4.15
CA ARG A 57 -6.55 -17.78 3.89
C ARG A 57 -7.89 -18.04 4.58
N SER A 58 -8.69 -18.93 4.01
CA SER A 58 -9.88 -19.43 4.68
C SER A 58 -9.50 -20.16 5.97
N TYR A 59 -10.33 -19.99 7.00
CA TYR A 59 -10.12 -20.67 8.29
C TYR A 59 -11.44 -21.12 8.89
N MET A 60 -11.38 -22.12 9.75
CA MET A 60 -12.55 -22.57 10.52
C MET A 60 -12.72 -21.67 11.74
N ALA A 61 -13.88 -21.01 11.85
CA ALA A 61 -14.25 -20.21 13.01
C ALA A 61 -15.27 -20.98 13.85
N LYS A 62 -15.12 -20.91 15.18
CA LYS A 62 -16.09 -21.45 16.13
C LYS A 62 -17.08 -20.36 16.50
N GLU A 63 -18.36 -20.69 16.46
CA GLU A 63 -19.45 -19.76 16.76
C GLU A 63 -20.65 -20.52 17.33
N ASN A 64 -21.57 -19.81 17.98
CA ASN A 64 -22.84 -20.40 18.38
C ASN A 64 -23.62 -20.88 17.15
N VAL A 65 -24.15 -22.11 17.17
CA VAL A 65 -24.83 -22.70 16.00
C VAL A 65 -26.03 -21.88 15.52
N TYR A 66 -26.69 -21.11 16.39
CA TYR A 66 -27.79 -20.23 16.02
C TYR A 66 -27.35 -18.98 15.24
N ASN A 67 -26.07 -18.62 15.32
CA ASN A 67 -25.47 -17.53 14.54
C ASN A 67 -24.87 -18.01 13.22
N ILE A 68 -24.71 -19.33 13.04
CA ILE A 68 -24.19 -19.92 11.80
C ILE A 68 -25.36 -20.02 10.81
N ARG A 69 -25.16 -19.55 9.59
CA ARG A 69 -26.17 -19.65 8.54
C ARG A 69 -26.45 -21.12 8.21
N GLU A 70 -27.70 -21.39 7.85
CA GLU A 70 -28.11 -22.73 7.43
C GLU A 70 -27.28 -23.18 6.22
N GLY A 71 -26.65 -24.36 6.32
CA GLY A 71 -25.75 -24.92 5.29
C GLY A 71 -24.26 -24.58 5.43
N ASP A 72 -23.88 -23.62 6.27
CA ASP A 72 -22.46 -23.24 6.47
C ASP A 72 -21.77 -24.04 7.60
N LEU A 73 -22.55 -24.67 8.47
CA LEU A 73 -22.05 -25.52 9.55
C LEU A 73 -21.26 -26.69 8.96
N ILE A 74 -20.02 -26.87 9.42
CA ILE A 74 -19.18 -27.99 9.01
C ILE A 74 -19.65 -29.24 9.78
N PRO A 75 -20.15 -30.28 9.09
CA PRO A 75 -20.62 -31.50 9.75
C PRO A 75 -19.52 -32.16 10.58
N GLY A 76 -19.86 -32.61 11.79
CA GLY A 76 -18.93 -33.26 12.72
C GLY A 76 -18.13 -32.30 13.60
N THR A 77 -18.41 -30.99 13.53
CA THR A 77 -17.77 -29.97 14.39
C THR A 77 -18.68 -29.46 15.51
N GLU A 78 -19.86 -30.07 15.64
CA GLU A 78 -20.87 -29.72 16.63
C GLU A 78 -20.39 -30.06 18.04
N GLU A 79 -20.39 -29.05 18.92
CA GLU A 79 -20.10 -29.21 20.32
C GLU A 79 -21.38 -29.10 21.14
N ARG A 80 -21.63 -30.16 21.92
CA ARG A 80 -22.76 -30.19 22.85
C ARG A 80 -22.42 -29.43 24.12
N ASP A 81 -23.46 -28.91 24.74
CA ASP A 81 -23.36 -28.33 26.08
C ASP A 81 -22.88 -29.38 27.11
N PRO A 82 -22.43 -28.96 28.30
CA PRO A 82 -21.97 -29.88 29.33
C PRO A 82 -23.02 -30.92 29.76
N THR A 83 -24.32 -30.67 29.56
CA THR A 83 -25.38 -31.64 29.85
C THR A 83 -25.59 -32.67 28.74
N GLY A 84 -25.00 -32.46 27.56
CA GLY A 84 -25.05 -33.35 26.41
C GLY A 84 -26.38 -33.33 25.64
N VAL A 85 -27.29 -32.42 25.99
CA VAL A 85 -28.67 -32.38 25.48
C VAL A 85 -28.75 -31.52 24.22
N MET A 86 -28.05 -30.39 24.16
CA MET A 86 -28.15 -29.44 23.06
C MET A 86 -26.81 -29.16 22.40
N VAL A 87 -26.81 -29.05 21.08
CA VAL A 87 -25.67 -28.50 20.32
C VAL A 87 -25.69 -26.99 20.50
N VAL A 88 -24.61 -26.43 21.04
CA VAL A 88 -24.51 -24.98 21.33
C VAL A 88 -23.51 -24.30 20.42
N TYR A 89 -22.41 -24.98 20.09
CA TYR A 89 -21.36 -24.42 19.24
C TYR A 89 -21.07 -25.34 18.06
N GLY A 90 -20.56 -24.74 16.98
CA GLY A 90 -20.09 -25.45 15.81
C GLY A 90 -19.01 -24.66 15.11
N LYS A 91 -18.39 -25.25 14.09
CA LYS A 91 -17.45 -24.54 13.22
C LYS A 91 -18.04 -24.30 11.85
N TYR A 92 -17.65 -23.20 11.23
CA TYR A 92 -17.97 -22.86 9.86
C TYR A 92 -16.76 -22.23 9.16
N TRP A 93 -16.79 -22.21 7.83
CA TRP A 93 -15.71 -21.62 7.04
C TRP A 93 -15.86 -20.10 6.94
N ARG A 94 -14.89 -19.37 7.50
CA ARG A 94 -14.66 -17.97 7.15
C ARG A 94 -13.85 -17.94 5.86
N ARG A 95 -14.51 -17.59 4.77
CA ARG A 95 -13.96 -17.62 3.41
C ARG A 95 -12.95 -16.49 3.19
N ALA A 96 -11.81 -16.79 2.57
CA ALA A 96 -10.75 -15.83 2.28
C ALA A 96 -11.26 -14.62 1.49
N LYS A 97 -12.12 -14.85 0.48
CA LYS A 97 -12.70 -13.77 -0.33
C LYS A 97 -13.42 -12.72 0.53
N HIS A 98 -14.33 -13.15 1.40
CA HIS A 98 -15.13 -12.22 2.22
C HIS A 98 -14.29 -11.49 3.26
N GLU A 99 -13.29 -12.16 3.83
CA GLU A 99 -12.36 -11.51 4.76
C GLU A 99 -11.46 -10.49 4.04
N ALA A 100 -11.03 -10.77 2.80
CA ALA A 100 -10.30 -9.82 1.97
C ALA A 100 -11.17 -8.60 1.58
N GLU A 101 -12.41 -8.83 1.15
CA GLU A 101 -13.38 -7.75 0.87
C GLU A 101 -13.58 -6.87 2.10
N ARG A 102 -13.76 -7.48 3.28
CA ARG A 102 -13.87 -6.74 4.55
C ARG A 102 -12.64 -5.89 4.86
N LEU A 103 -11.43 -6.41 4.64
CA LEU A 103 -10.20 -5.66 4.87
C LEU A 103 -10.08 -4.47 3.91
N ILE A 104 -10.42 -4.67 2.63
CA ILE A 104 -10.43 -3.62 1.61
C ILE A 104 -11.47 -2.56 1.96
N ASP A 105 -12.68 -2.95 2.34
CA ASP A 105 -13.74 -2.03 2.73
C ASP A 105 -13.37 -1.23 3.97
N ASN A 106 -12.76 -1.86 4.98
CA ASN A 106 -12.26 -1.18 6.16
C ASN A 106 -11.21 -0.13 5.79
N GLU A 107 -10.24 -0.48 4.94
CA GLU A 107 -9.23 0.46 4.46
C GLU A 107 -9.88 1.59 3.66
N ASN A 108 -10.82 1.31 2.76
CA ASN A 108 -11.52 2.30 1.93
C ASN A 108 -12.43 3.24 2.74
N ASN A 109 -13.00 2.77 3.86
CA ASN A 109 -13.87 3.57 4.71
C ASN A 109 -13.14 4.23 5.89
N ALA A 110 -11.90 3.84 6.18
CA ALA A 110 -11.13 4.45 7.25
C ALA A 110 -10.84 5.93 6.97
N THR A 111 -11.04 6.79 7.98
CA THR A 111 -10.64 8.20 7.94
C THR A 111 -9.15 8.36 7.69
N TYR A 112 -8.35 7.47 8.30
CA TYR A 112 -6.91 7.42 8.12
C TYR A 112 -6.55 6.08 7.48
N LYS A 113 -6.05 6.14 6.25
CA LYS A 113 -5.59 4.97 5.49
C LYS A 113 -4.35 4.39 6.16
N SER A 114 -4.29 3.07 6.25
CA SER A 114 -3.13 2.34 6.74
C SER A 114 -2.11 2.06 5.62
N GLY A 115 -2.53 2.13 4.36
CA GLY A 115 -1.71 1.77 3.20
C GLY A 115 -1.69 0.28 2.89
N LEU A 116 -2.72 -0.45 3.35
CA LEU A 116 -2.93 -1.86 3.03
C LEU A 116 -3.43 -2.01 1.59
N VAL A 117 -2.77 -2.85 0.80
CA VAL A 117 -3.08 -3.06 -0.61
C VAL A 117 -3.15 -4.55 -0.92
N GLU A 118 -4.15 -4.98 -1.67
CA GLU A 118 -4.20 -6.34 -2.22
C GLU A 118 -3.29 -6.45 -3.45
N VAL A 119 -2.48 -7.51 -3.48
CA VAL A 119 -1.66 -7.90 -4.62
C VAL A 119 -2.50 -8.70 -5.60
N ARG A 120 -3.00 -8.04 -6.65
CA ARG A 120 -3.96 -8.60 -7.61
C ARG A 120 -3.29 -9.57 -8.58
N ALA A 121 -2.03 -9.35 -8.94
CA ALA A 121 -1.26 -10.27 -9.78
C ALA A 121 -1.27 -11.72 -9.25
N LEU A 122 -1.30 -11.90 -7.92
CA LEU A 122 -1.31 -13.23 -7.27
C LEU A 122 -2.71 -13.83 -7.11
N ARG A 123 -3.77 -13.03 -7.28
CA ARG A 123 -5.16 -13.50 -7.19
C ARG A 123 -5.47 -14.56 -8.25
N GLU A 124 -5.00 -14.34 -9.47
CA GLU A 124 -5.23 -15.25 -10.59
C GLU A 124 -4.20 -16.38 -10.65
N ALA A 125 -3.06 -16.21 -9.97
CA ALA A 125 -1.94 -17.14 -9.99
C ALA A 125 -1.37 -17.46 -8.58
N PRO A 126 -2.20 -17.94 -7.62
CA PRO A 126 -1.78 -18.20 -6.25
C PRO A 126 -0.65 -19.26 -6.16
N GLN A 127 -0.56 -20.15 -7.16
CA GLN A 127 0.51 -21.13 -7.28
C GLN A 127 1.91 -20.52 -7.36
N VAL A 128 2.04 -19.28 -7.86
CA VAL A 128 3.34 -18.59 -7.95
C VAL A 128 3.88 -18.35 -6.54
N TYR A 129 3.04 -17.84 -5.63
CA TYR A 129 3.42 -17.65 -4.24
C TYR A 129 3.70 -18.99 -3.52
N ALA A 130 3.00 -20.06 -3.89
CA ALA A 130 3.22 -21.37 -3.27
C ALA A 130 4.53 -22.04 -3.71
N GLN A 131 5.01 -21.76 -4.92
CA GLN A 131 6.18 -22.40 -5.51
C GLN A 131 7.45 -21.54 -5.48
N VAL A 132 7.30 -20.22 -5.39
CA VAL A 132 8.39 -19.26 -5.35
C VAL A 132 8.25 -18.42 -4.09
N ASP A 133 9.31 -18.38 -3.28
CA ASP A 133 9.38 -17.47 -2.15
C ASP A 133 9.59 -16.03 -2.64
N LEU A 134 8.48 -15.34 -2.91
CA LEU A 134 8.48 -13.98 -3.44
C LEU A 134 9.09 -12.98 -2.45
N ASN A 135 8.91 -13.18 -1.15
CA ASN A 135 9.48 -12.30 -0.13
C ASN A 135 11.01 -12.40 -0.14
N ALA A 136 11.57 -13.61 -0.20
CA ALA A 136 13.02 -13.79 -0.34
C ALA A 136 13.53 -13.34 -1.72
N LEU A 137 12.72 -13.47 -2.78
CA LEU A 137 13.09 -13.01 -4.11
C LEU A 137 13.19 -11.48 -4.18
N PHE A 138 12.26 -10.75 -3.57
CA PHE A 138 12.25 -9.28 -3.59
C PHE A 138 13.16 -8.67 -2.52
N PHE A 139 13.34 -9.35 -1.40
CA PHE A 139 14.18 -8.94 -0.28
C PHE A 139 15.17 -10.06 0.09
N PRO A 140 16.23 -10.28 -0.71
CA PRO A 140 17.20 -11.36 -0.47
C PRO A 140 17.97 -11.21 0.84
N GLU A 141 18.14 -9.99 1.33
CA GLU A 141 18.72 -9.71 2.65
C GLU A 141 17.71 -9.91 3.81
N GLY A 142 16.47 -10.25 3.49
CA GLY A 142 15.37 -10.47 4.44
C GLY A 142 14.55 -9.21 4.75
N LEU A 143 13.34 -9.43 5.25
CA LEU A 143 12.36 -8.37 5.54
C LEU A 143 12.80 -7.41 6.67
N HIS A 144 13.78 -7.79 7.49
CA HIS A 144 14.33 -6.93 8.54
C HIS A 144 15.23 -5.82 7.99
N ASN A 145 15.76 -5.98 6.77
CA ASN A 145 16.63 -5.01 6.10
C ASN A 145 15.88 -4.12 5.10
N VAL A 146 14.55 -4.14 5.12
CA VAL A 146 13.74 -3.29 4.24
C VAL A 146 14.06 -1.81 4.54
N PRO A 147 14.42 -0.99 3.53
CA PRO A 147 14.81 0.40 3.73
C PRO A 147 13.82 1.20 4.57
N GLU A 148 14.31 1.92 5.58
CA GLU A 148 13.45 2.56 6.59
C GLU A 148 12.50 3.59 5.98
N SER A 149 12.98 4.42 5.05
CA SER A 149 12.19 5.43 4.36
C SER A 149 11.46 4.87 3.13
N ASN A 150 10.30 5.43 2.80
CA ASN A 150 9.52 5.01 1.65
C ASN A 150 10.20 5.39 0.32
N SER A 151 10.88 6.54 0.26
CA SER A 151 11.63 6.94 -0.94
C SER A 151 12.77 5.97 -1.25
N SER A 152 13.53 5.54 -0.24
CA SER A 152 14.57 4.52 -0.40
C SER A 152 13.98 3.15 -0.74
N LEU A 153 12.83 2.79 -0.16
CA LEU A 153 12.14 1.54 -0.48
C LEU A 153 11.66 1.52 -1.94
N ILE A 154 11.06 2.60 -2.43
CA ILE A 154 10.61 2.73 -3.82
C ILE A 154 11.81 2.60 -4.78
N ALA A 155 12.92 3.29 -4.49
CA ALA A 155 14.15 3.18 -5.28
C ALA A 155 14.70 1.76 -5.28
N TYR A 156 14.74 1.11 -4.12
CA TYR A 156 15.16 -0.28 -3.97
C TYR A 156 14.29 -1.24 -4.80
N LEU A 157 12.96 -1.13 -4.70
CA LEU A 157 12.05 -2.00 -5.44
C LEU A 157 12.14 -1.80 -6.96
N ARG A 158 12.30 -0.54 -7.42
CA ARG A 158 12.52 -0.23 -8.84
C ARG A 158 13.83 -0.83 -9.35
N GLN A 159 14.91 -0.72 -8.58
CA GLN A 159 16.18 -1.37 -8.94
C GLN A 159 16.00 -2.88 -9.00
N ARG A 160 15.34 -3.48 -7.99
CA ARG A 160 15.08 -4.91 -7.96
C ARG A 160 14.25 -5.38 -9.15
N TRP A 161 13.30 -4.56 -9.60
CA TRP A 161 12.49 -4.83 -10.78
C TRP A 161 13.34 -4.86 -12.05
N MET A 162 14.24 -3.90 -12.22
CA MET A 162 15.19 -3.89 -13.34
C MET A 162 16.12 -5.11 -13.32
N ASP A 163 16.63 -5.47 -12.14
CA ASP A 163 17.52 -6.64 -11.98
C ASP A 163 16.80 -7.93 -12.39
N LEU A 164 15.58 -8.15 -11.89
CA LEU A 164 14.80 -9.35 -12.18
C LEU A 164 14.24 -9.38 -13.61
N GLN A 165 14.03 -8.22 -14.23
CA GLN A 165 13.66 -8.13 -15.63
C GLN A 165 14.79 -8.63 -16.55
N ASN A 166 16.04 -8.29 -16.21
CA ASN A 166 17.22 -8.70 -16.96
C ASN A 166 17.61 -10.15 -16.67
N GLU A 167 17.66 -10.51 -15.39
CA GLU A 167 18.08 -11.83 -14.94
C GLU A 167 17.20 -12.30 -13.78
N MET A 168 16.26 -13.19 -14.11
CA MET A 168 15.52 -13.98 -13.15
C MET A 168 16.09 -15.38 -13.21
N GLY A 169 16.59 -15.92 -12.09
CA GLY A 169 17.31 -17.20 -12.02
C GLY A 169 16.51 -18.43 -12.48
N ASN A 170 16.61 -19.55 -11.76
CA ASN A 170 15.92 -20.81 -12.12
C ASN A 170 14.40 -20.78 -11.85
N ILE A 171 13.72 -19.71 -12.25
CA ILE A 171 12.27 -19.54 -12.15
C ILE A 171 11.62 -19.89 -13.50
N PRO A 172 10.58 -20.74 -13.52
CA PRO A 172 9.84 -21.08 -14.73
C PRO A 172 9.40 -19.83 -15.52
N GLN A 173 9.62 -19.83 -16.84
CA GLN A 173 9.34 -18.67 -17.69
C GLN A 173 7.89 -18.17 -17.58
N GLN A 174 6.94 -19.09 -17.39
CA GLN A 174 5.52 -18.80 -17.22
C GLN A 174 5.18 -17.96 -15.97
N TYR A 175 6.04 -17.97 -14.94
CA TYR A 175 5.81 -17.20 -13.71
C TYR A 175 6.44 -15.81 -13.75
N ARG A 176 7.37 -15.57 -14.68
CA ARG A 176 8.09 -14.29 -14.77
C ARG A 176 7.16 -13.08 -14.93
N PRO A 177 6.10 -13.11 -15.77
CA PRO A 177 5.17 -11.97 -15.88
C PRO A 177 4.50 -11.66 -14.55
N VAL A 178 3.93 -12.68 -13.89
CA VAL A 178 3.24 -12.53 -12.59
C VAL A 178 4.17 -11.96 -11.52
N ILE A 179 5.44 -12.40 -11.49
CA ILE A 179 6.44 -11.91 -10.53
C ILE A 179 6.76 -10.44 -10.77
N LEU A 180 6.96 -10.03 -12.03
CA LEU A 180 7.24 -8.64 -12.38
C LEU A 180 6.02 -7.74 -12.12
N ASP A 181 4.82 -8.20 -12.42
CA ASP A 181 3.57 -7.50 -12.15
C ASP A 181 3.36 -7.33 -10.64
N THR A 182 3.62 -8.38 -9.86
CA THR A 182 3.60 -8.33 -8.40
C THR A 182 4.56 -7.25 -7.88
N LEU A 183 5.79 -7.22 -8.37
CA LEU A 183 6.78 -6.24 -7.93
C LEU A 183 6.40 -4.81 -8.32
N GLN A 184 5.76 -4.62 -9.48
CA GLN A 184 5.19 -3.34 -9.87
C GLN A 184 4.07 -2.89 -8.92
N GLU A 185 3.19 -3.81 -8.51
CA GLU A 185 2.15 -3.53 -7.50
C GLU A 185 2.77 -3.16 -6.13
N LEU A 186 3.88 -3.79 -5.74
CA LEU A 186 4.62 -3.42 -4.52
C LEU A 186 5.18 -1.99 -4.61
N ILE A 187 5.72 -1.58 -5.77
CA ILE A 187 6.18 -0.21 -6.01
C ILE A 187 5.01 0.77 -5.86
N SER A 188 3.88 0.49 -6.52
CA SER A 188 2.69 1.33 -6.41
C SER A 188 2.13 1.40 -4.99
N ALA A 189 2.17 0.30 -4.23
CA ALA A 189 1.78 0.29 -2.82
C ALA A 189 2.70 1.16 -1.95
N ALA A 190 4.01 1.16 -2.23
CA ALA A 190 4.97 2.00 -1.52
C ALA A 190 4.78 3.49 -1.84
N GLU A 191 4.50 3.84 -3.10
CA GLU A 191 4.17 5.20 -3.53
C GLU A 191 2.87 5.69 -2.89
N LEU A 192 1.84 4.84 -2.84
CA LEU A 192 0.58 5.16 -2.18
C LEU A 192 0.77 5.41 -0.68
N ALA A 193 1.53 4.56 0.00
CA ALA A 193 1.84 4.72 1.41
C ALA A 193 2.60 6.03 1.69
N ASP A 194 3.60 6.38 0.87
CA ASP A 194 4.32 7.65 0.98
C ASP A 194 3.39 8.85 0.81
N SER A 195 2.51 8.81 -0.19
CA SER A 195 1.51 9.86 -0.45
C SER A 195 0.57 10.07 0.75
N ILE A 196 -0.01 8.98 1.29
CA ILE A 196 -0.89 9.00 2.47
C ILE A 196 -0.17 9.61 3.67
N GLN A 197 1.05 9.14 3.96
CA GLN A 197 1.79 9.58 5.14
C GLN A 197 2.23 11.04 5.03
N ARG A 198 2.68 11.49 3.85
CA ARG A 198 3.01 12.90 3.61
C ARG A 198 1.80 13.80 3.77
N SER A 199 0.66 13.43 3.19
CA SER A 199 -0.59 14.19 3.33
C SER A 199 -1.01 14.30 4.80
N ARG A 200 -0.92 13.21 5.56
CA ARG A 200 -1.25 13.21 6.99
C ARG A 200 -0.27 14.04 7.82
N LEU A 201 1.03 13.95 7.53
CA LEU A 201 2.03 14.81 8.19
C LEU A 201 1.83 16.29 7.88
N GLN A 202 1.44 16.65 6.66
CA GLN A 202 1.10 18.03 6.32
C GLN A 202 -0.06 18.55 7.19
N PHE A 203 -1.07 17.71 7.42
CA PHE A 203 -2.17 18.02 8.33
C PHE A 203 -1.69 18.16 9.78
N THR A 204 -0.94 17.19 10.30
CA THR A 204 -0.31 17.28 11.64
C THR A 204 0.50 18.57 11.77
N HIS A 205 1.25 18.93 10.74
CA HIS A 205 2.05 20.15 10.70
C HIS A 205 1.19 21.42 10.74
N SER A 206 0.06 21.46 10.04
CA SER A 206 -0.87 22.59 10.18
C SER A 206 -1.42 22.71 11.60
N CYS A 207 -1.84 21.59 12.20
CA CYS A 207 -2.39 21.54 13.57
C CYS A 207 -1.40 22.03 14.63
N MET A 208 -0.11 21.73 14.46
CA MET A 208 0.93 22.16 15.40
C MET A 208 1.31 23.65 15.30
N LYS A 209 0.94 24.32 14.20
CA LYS A 209 1.15 25.76 14.01
C LYS A 209 0.00 26.62 14.55
N LEU A 210 -1.11 25.99 14.94
CA LEU A 210 -2.26 26.69 15.49
C LEU A 210 -1.99 27.21 16.91
N ALA A 211 -2.79 28.19 17.36
CA ALA A 211 -2.70 28.62 18.75
C ALA A 211 -3.33 27.55 19.68
N PRO A 212 -2.93 27.47 20.96
CA PRO A 212 -3.46 26.47 21.90
C PRO A 212 -4.98 26.47 22.08
N ASN A 213 -5.64 27.58 21.74
CA ASN A 213 -7.09 27.73 21.88
C ASN A 213 -7.85 27.45 20.57
N ASP A 214 -7.15 27.18 19.47
CA ASP A 214 -7.76 26.91 18.18
C ASP A 214 -8.16 25.42 18.07
N GLU A 215 -9.26 25.15 17.39
CA GLU A 215 -9.74 23.79 17.16
C GLU A 215 -8.72 22.99 16.34
N GLY A 216 -8.40 21.78 16.81
CA GLY A 216 -7.43 20.90 16.17
C GLY A 216 -5.97 21.24 16.49
N PHE A 217 -5.70 22.16 17.42
CA PHE A 217 -4.34 22.38 17.93
C PHE A 217 -3.72 21.08 18.44
N LYS A 218 -2.48 20.82 18.01
CA LYS A 218 -1.71 19.67 18.47
C LYS A 218 -0.40 20.14 19.09
N ARG A 219 -0.15 19.72 20.33
CA ARG A 219 1.03 20.15 21.09
C ARG A 219 2.32 19.44 20.69
N GLU A 220 2.24 18.15 20.40
CA GLU A 220 3.41 17.30 20.15
C GLU A 220 3.11 16.18 19.17
N TYR A 221 4.17 15.63 18.58
CA TYR A 221 4.10 14.45 17.72
C TYR A 221 3.85 13.19 18.56
N ASP A 222 2.79 12.47 18.21
CA ASP A 222 2.49 11.17 18.81
C ASP A 222 3.32 10.04 18.17
N ILE A 223 3.14 8.81 18.64
CA ILE A 223 3.87 7.62 18.15
C ILE A 223 3.64 7.41 16.64
N VAL A 224 2.42 7.68 16.15
CA VAL A 224 2.04 7.50 14.75
C VAL A 224 2.73 8.56 13.89
N ASP A 225 2.74 9.81 14.34
CA ASP A 225 3.47 10.89 13.65
C ASP A 225 4.97 10.62 13.59
N ARG A 226 5.57 10.17 14.70
CA ARG A 226 7.01 9.85 14.74
C ARG A 226 7.37 8.76 13.75
N GLU A 227 6.54 7.75 13.63
CA GLU A 227 6.71 6.71 12.63
C GLU A 227 6.59 7.32 11.21
N MET A 228 5.60 8.15 10.93
CA MET A 228 5.48 8.81 9.63
C MET A 228 6.66 9.72 9.29
N LEU A 229 7.18 10.50 10.26
CA LEU A 229 8.37 11.35 10.08
C LEU A 229 9.58 10.50 9.67
N ARG A 230 9.79 9.38 10.37
CA ARG A 230 10.81 8.39 10.05
C ARG A 230 10.63 7.80 8.65
N ARG A 231 9.41 7.40 8.27
CA ARG A 231 9.13 6.76 6.97
C ARG A 231 9.22 7.73 5.79
N THR A 232 8.78 8.96 5.96
CA THR A 232 8.76 9.95 4.87
C THR A 232 10.06 10.77 4.78
N GLY A 233 10.86 10.80 5.86
CA GLY A 233 12.04 11.65 5.98
C GLY A 233 11.71 13.14 6.10
N VAL A 234 10.44 13.50 6.33
CA VAL A 234 10.03 14.89 6.53
C VAL A 234 10.54 15.36 7.89
N PRO A 235 11.23 16.53 7.97
CA PRO A 235 11.72 17.04 9.23
C PRO A 235 10.58 17.55 10.14
N GLU A 236 10.80 17.49 11.45
CA GLU A 236 9.90 18.06 12.45
C GLU A 236 9.81 19.59 12.32
N ILE A 237 8.64 20.20 12.61
CA ILE A 237 8.45 21.66 12.53
C ILE A 237 9.46 22.42 13.38
N HIS A 238 9.64 22.04 14.64
CA HIS A 238 10.58 22.72 15.53
C HIS A 238 12.03 22.57 15.02
N SER A 239 12.36 21.44 14.39
CA SER A 239 13.66 21.28 13.73
C SER A 239 13.80 22.19 12.50
N THR A 240 12.73 22.39 11.73
CA THR A 240 12.74 23.35 10.61
C THR A 240 12.85 24.80 11.09
N GLU A 241 12.16 25.18 12.17
CA GLU A 241 12.26 26.53 12.75
C GLU A 241 13.65 26.78 13.34
N VAL A 242 14.23 25.80 14.03
CA VAL A 242 15.62 25.88 14.54
C VAL A 242 16.62 25.90 13.39
N ASN A 243 16.42 25.13 12.32
CA ASN A 243 17.27 25.18 11.13
C ASN A 243 17.15 26.52 10.39
N ILE A 244 15.94 27.07 10.28
CA ILE A 244 15.70 28.41 9.72
C ILE A 244 16.35 29.46 10.61
N ALA A 245 16.16 29.40 11.92
CA ALA A 245 16.78 30.32 12.87
C ALA A 245 18.31 30.24 12.85
N ASN A 246 18.88 29.03 12.76
CA ASN A 246 20.32 28.81 12.63
C ASN A 246 20.84 29.30 11.28
N THR A 247 20.09 29.10 10.19
CA THR A 247 20.45 29.61 8.85
C THR A 247 20.38 31.13 8.82
N LEU A 248 19.33 31.73 9.40
CA LEU A 248 19.18 33.18 9.56
C LEU A 248 20.29 33.77 10.43
N LYS A 249 20.69 33.07 11.49
CA LYS A 249 21.80 33.47 12.36
C LYS A 249 23.13 33.43 11.61
N VAL A 250 23.41 32.38 10.83
CA VAL A 250 24.61 32.29 9.98
C VAL A 250 24.60 33.35 8.87
N VAL A 251 23.45 33.67 8.29
CA VAL A 251 23.31 34.74 7.30
C VAL A 251 23.51 36.11 7.95
N SER A 252 22.94 36.35 9.13
CA SER A 252 23.14 37.56 9.95
C SER A 252 24.62 37.76 10.34
N GLU A 253 25.28 36.70 10.81
CA GLU A 253 26.69 36.72 11.19
C GLU A 253 27.63 36.92 9.98
N LYS A 254 27.25 36.42 8.79
CA LYS A 254 27.97 36.69 7.52
C LYS A 254 27.63 38.06 6.90
N ALA A 255 26.49 38.66 7.25
CA ALA A 255 26.00 39.92 6.72
C ALA A 255 26.36 41.15 7.58
N GLY A 256 27.31 41.02 8.52
CA GLY A 256 27.84 42.11 9.34
C GLY A 256 28.55 43.25 8.58
N GLY A 257 28.29 43.43 7.28
CA GLY A 257 28.88 44.45 6.43
C GLY A 257 27.90 45.40 5.70
N GLU A 258 26.69 44.99 5.31
CA GLU A 258 25.83 45.82 4.43
C GLU A 258 24.33 45.68 4.73
N ALA A 259 23.81 46.59 5.56
CA ALA A 259 22.45 46.55 6.10
C ALA A 259 21.32 46.80 5.07
N ASN A 260 21.63 47.31 3.87
CA ASN A 260 20.60 47.63 2.87
C ASN A 260 20.25 46.46 1.93
N GLY A 261 21.14 45.47 1.75
CA GLY A 261 20.84 44.26 0.96
C GLY A 261 20.04 43.20 1.71
N LEU A 262 20.01 43.28 3.04
CA LEU A 262 19.38 42.30 3.93
C LEU A 262 17.85 42.30 3.80
N ALA A 263 17.21 43.46 3.67
CA ALA A 263 15.75 43.57 3.55
C ALA A 263 15.25 42.99 2.21
N ASP A 264 15.99 43.21 1.13
CA ASP A 264 15.65 42.69 -0.19
C ASP A 264 15.99 41.20 -0.33
N ALA A 265 17.08 40.73 0.28
CA ALA A 265 17.40 39.30 0.34
C ALA A 265 16.39 38.51 1.18
N VAL A 266 15.94 39.06 2.32
CA VAL A 266 14.90 38.44 3.16
C VAL A 266 13.55 38.43 2.44
N LYS A 267 13.17 39.52 1.76
CA LYS A 267 11.97 39.52 0.91
C LYS A 267 12.09 38.49 -0.22
N ALA A 268 13.21 38.43 -0.93
CA ALA A 268 13.43 37.46 -1.99
C ALA A 268 13.40 36.00 -1.49
N LEU A 269 13.88 35.72 -0.27
CA LEU A 269 13.85 34.38 0.32
C LEU A 269 12.44 33.98 0.79
N ILE A 270 11.66 34.94 1.31
CA ILE A 270 10.25 34.74 1.66
C ILE A 270 9.44 34.51 0.38
N GLU A 271 9.70 35.28 -0.67
CA GLU A 271 9.10 35.12 -2.00
C GLU A 271 9.48 33.75 -2.59
N GLN A 272 10.74 33.32 -2.51
CA GLN A 272 11.20 32.03 -3.01
C GLN A 272 10.54 30.86 -2.27
N ASN A 273 10.39 30.94 -0.93
CA ASN A 273 9.71 29.91 -0.16
C ASN A 273 8.20 29.89 -0.41
N ARG A 274 7.58 31.06 -0.61
CA ARG A 274 6.18 31.15 -1.05
C ARG A 274 6.00 30.50 -2.41
N LEU A 275 6.87 30.81 -3.38
CA LEU A 275 6.86 30.22 -4.72
C LEU A 275 7.14 28.71 -4.69
N MET A 276 8.00 28.23 -3.78
CA MET A 276 8.26 26.80 -3.62
C MET A 276 7.05 26.08 -3.02
N MET A 277 6.34 26.68 -2.06
CA MET A 277 5.09 26.14 -1.54
C MET A 277 3.96 26.20 -2.57
N GLU A 278 3.85 27.27 -3.36
CA GLU A 278 2.90 27.36 -4.47
C GLU A 278 3.23 26.34 -5.58
N ALA A 279 4.50 26.10 -5.89
CA ALA A 279 4.91 25.08 -6.86
C ALA A 279 4.65 23.65 -6.35
N LEU A 280 4.80 23.41 -5.05
CA LEU A 280 4.41 22.13 -4.42
C LEU A 280 2.89 21.95 -4.40
N ALA A 281 2.13 23.02 -4.18
CA ALA A 281 0.67 23.01 -4.23
C ALA A 281 0.14 22.82 -5.66
N GLN A 282 0.77 23.45 -6.68
CA GLN A 282 0.41 23.27 -8.09
C GLN A 282 0.77 21.87 -8.60
N ARG A 283 1.89 21.29 -8.17
CA ARG A 283 2.21 19.88 -8.47
C ARG A 283 1.25 18.87 -7.84
N GLN A 284 0.50 19.26 -6.81
CA GLN A 284 -0.57 18.46 -6.23
C GLN A 284 -1.94 18.72 -6.89
N ALA A 285 -2.11 19.83 -7.62
CA ALA A 285 -3.38 20.22 -8.26
C ALA A 285 -3.52 19.72 -9.71
N ASP A 286 -2.43 19.37 -10.39
CA ASP A 286 -2.46 18.79 -11.73
C ASP A 286 -2.43 17.24 -11.67
N PRO A 287 -3.55 16.53 -11.91
CA PRO A 287 -3.49 15.11 -12.21
C PRO A 287 -2.71 14.89 -13.53
N PRO A 288 -2.02 13.75 -13.71
CA PRO A 288 -1.32 13.47 -14.95
C PRO A 288 -2.30 13.55 -16.13
N ALA A 289 -1.95 14.33 -17.14
CA ALA A 289 -2.76 14.48 -18.34
C ALA A 289 -3.10 13.10 -18.94
N PRO A 290 -4.36 12.88 -19.37
CA PRO A 290 -4.71 11.63 -20.03
C PRO A 290 -3.87 11.47 -21.31
N PRO A 291 -3.49 10.23 -21.68
CA PRO A 291 -2.72 9.98 -22.88
C PRO A 291 -3.47 10.51 -24.11
N PRO A 292 -2.76 11.03 -25.13
CA PRO A 292 -3.40 11.61 -26.31
C PRO A 292 -4.24 10.54 -27.01
N ALA A 293 -5.53 10.84 -27.20
CA ALA A 293 -6.44 10.01 -27.97
C ALA A 293 -5.87 9.82 -29.38
N SER A 294 -5.52 8.59 -29.72
CA SER A 294 -5.17 8.18 -31.07
C SER A 294 -6.34 8.48 -32.01
N ARG A 295 -6.22 9.53 -32.82
CA ARG A 295 -7.12 9.79 -33.94
C ARG A 295 -7.17 8.55 -34.82
N LYS A 296 -8.34 7.91 -34.90
CA LYS A 296 -8.68 6.99 -35.99
C LYS A 296 -8.41 7.71 -37.31
N LYS A 297 -7.44 7.22 -38.09
CA LYS A 297 -7.41 7.47 -39.52
C LYS A 297 -8.62 6.74 -40.11
N ALA A 298 -9.53 7.51 -40.69
CA ALA A 298 -10.45 7.00 -41.68
C ALA A 298 -9.63 6.70 -42.92
N ASP A 299 -9.47 5.42 -43.26
CA ASP A 299 -9.05 5.02 -44.60
C ASP A 299 -10.22 5.26 -45.55
N SER A 300 -10.16 6.35 -46.31
CA SER A 300 -10.86 6.45 -47.58
C SER A 300 -9.89 5.98 -48.67
N ALA A 301 -9.96 4.68 -49.00
CA ALA A 301 -9.41 4.16 -50.23
C ALA A 301 -10.55 4.06 -51.25
N ASP A 302 -10.70 5.09 -52.08
CA ASP A 302 -11.32 4.93 -53.40
C ASP A 302 -10.25 4.41 -54.37
N LYS A 303 -10.35 3.11 -54.68
CA LYS A 303 -10.03 2.49 -55.97
C LYS A 303 -10.89 1.25 -56.13
#